data_AF-A0A1I2EUX6-F1
#
_entry.id   AF-A0A1I2EUX6-F1
#
_cell.length_a   1.000
_cell.length_b   1.000
_cell.length_c   1.000
_cell.angle_alpha   90.00
_cell.angle_beta   90.00
_cell.angle_gamma   90.00
#
_symmetry.space_group_name_H-M   'P 1'
#
loop_
_entity.id
_entity.type
_entity.pdbx_description
1 polymer ?
#
loop_
_entity_poly.entity_id
_entity_poly.type
_entity_poly.pdbx_seq_one_letter_code
_entity_poly.pdbx_strand_id
1 'polypeptide(L)' 'MMNKIKIGWKEFDIEHIEKEKARLNVVSGDCYGEIHFDKNKIYLNNEFSDEQKQATLIHEVLHGICI' A
#
# COMPACT_ATOMS: atom_id res chain seq x y z
N MET A 1 -14.54 -0.09 4.44
CA MET A 1 -13.09 0.20 4.40
C MET A 1 -12.88 1.49 3.62
N MET A 2 -11.80 2.21 3.92
CA MET A 2 -11.44 3.45 3.24
C MET A 2 -10.80 3.09 1.90
N ASN A 3 -11.35 3.57 0.78
CA ASN A 3 -10.87 3.21 -0.57
C ASN A 3 -9.93 4.27 -1.16
N LYS A 4 -9.81 5.41 -0.49
CA LYS A 4 -8.97 6.54 -0.90
C LYS A 4 -8.36 7.19 0.32
N ILE A 5 -7.15 7.72 0.16
CA ILE A 5 -6.48 8.51 1.18
C ILE A 5 -5.79 9.71 0.53
N LYS A 6 -5.85 10.86 1.21
CA LYS A 6 -5.15 12.06 0.78
C LYS A 6 -3.86 12.17 1.57
N ILE A 7 -2.74 12.29 0.87
CA ILE A 7 -1.42 12.53 1.45
C ILE A 7 -0.90 13.86 0.87
N GLY A 8 -0.74 14.86 1.74
CA GLY A 8 -0.43 16.22 1.32
C GLY A 8 -1.49 16.78 0.38
N TRP A 9 -1.09 17.10 -0.86
CA TRP A 9 -1.98 17.62 -1.90
C TRP A 9 -2.49 16.56 -2.88
N LYS A 10 -2.00 15.31 -2.78
CA LYS A 10 -2.27 14.23 -3.73
C LYS A 10 -3.25 13.21 -3.12
N GLU A 11 -4.16 12.69 -3.94
CA GLU A 11 -5.07 11.62 -3.54
C GLU A 11 -4.56 10.29 -4.07
N PHE A 12 -4.66 9.23 -3.25
CA PHE A 12 -4.25 7.88 -3.58
C PHE A 12 -5.43 6.91 -3.43
N ASP A 13 -5.61 6.04 -4.42
CA ASP A 13 -6.55 4.92 -4.37
C ASP A 13 -5.93 3.74 -3.63
N ILE A 14 -6.70 3.11 -2.73
CA ILE A 14 -6.27 1.93 -1.99
C ILE A 14 -6.86 0.69 -2.67
N GLU A 15 -6.01 -0.21 -3.14
CA GLU A 15 -6.39 -1.45 -3.80
C GLU A 15 -5.85 -2.67 -3.03
N HIS A 16 -6.75 -3.58 -2.67
CA HIS A 16 -6.38 -4.86 -2.08
C HIS A 16 -6.17 -5.87 -3.20
N ILE A 17 -4.96 -6.41 -3.30
CA ILE A 17 -4.56 -7.26 -4.42
C ILE A 17 -3.96 -8.57 -3.93
N GLU A 18 -4.05 -9.60 -4.77
CA GLU A 18 -3.37 -10.88 -4.54
C GLU A 18 -1.85 -10.68 -4.65
N LYS A 19 -1.09 -11.42 -3.83
CA LYS A 19 0.37 -11.34 -3.72
C LYS A 19 1.09 -11.45 -5.07
N GLU A 20 0.55 -12.23 -6.01
CA GLU A 20 1.15 -12.43 -7.33
C GLU A 20 0.94 -11.26 -8.31
N LYS A 21 -0.04 -10.38 -8.06
CA LYS A 21 -0.43 -9.31 -8.99
C LYS A 21 0.33 -8.01 -8.80
N ALA A 22 0.77 -7.70 -7.59
CA ALA A 22 1.84 -6.72 -7.45
C ALA A 22 3.15 -7.48 -7.38
N ARG A 23 4.20 -6.89 -7.95
CA ARG A 23 5.57 -7.34 -7.73
C ARG A 23 6.01 -6.95 -6.32
N LEU A 24 5.27 -7.44 -5.32
CA LEU A 24 5.56 -7.40 -3.89
C LEU A 24 6.73 -8.33 -3.53
N ASN A 25 7.74 -8.36 -4.39
CA ASN A 25 8.98 -9.08 -4.24
C ASN A 25 10.07 -8.05 -3.99
N VAL A 26 10.29 -7.70 -2.73
CA VAL A 26 11.53 -7.03 -2.35
C VAL A 26 12.64 -8.08 -2.39
N VAL A 27 13.88 -7.65 -2.65
CA VAL A 27 15.08 -8.50 -2.81
C VAL A 27 15.35 -9.44 -1.61
N SER A 28 14.63 -9.31 -0.50
CA SER A 28 14.83 -10.11 0.72
C SER A 28 13.57 -10.38 1.57
N GLY A 29 12.37 -10.49 0.99
CA GLY A 29 11.20 -10.90 1.76
C GLY A 29 9.84 -10.58 1.15
N ASP A 30 8.79 -11.14 1.78
CA ASP A 30 7.40 -10.87 1.45
C ASP A 30 7.09 -9.37 1.62
N CYS A 31 6.65 -8.70 0.56
CA CYS A 31 6.20 -7.32 0.66
C CYS A 31 4.71 -7.28 1.02
N TYR A 32 4.38 -6.51 2.06
CA TYR A 32 3.03 -6.45 2.63
C TYR A 32 2.13 -5.43 1.90
N GLY A 33 2.74 -4.40 1.29
CA GLY A 33 2.08 -3.37 0.51
C GLY A 33 3.11 -2.50 -0.24
N GLU A 34 2.63 -1.69 -1.19
CA GLU A 34 3.48 -0.83 -2.02
C GLU A 34 2.73 0.45 -2.43
N ILE A 35 3.35 1.61 -2.20
CA ILE A 35 2.90 2.89 -2.74
C ILE A 35 3.48 3.17 -4.14
N HIS A 36 2.61 3.42 -5.12
CA HIS A 36 2.97 3.87 -6.46
C HIS A 36 2.61 5.35 -6.65
N PHE A 37 3.63 6.20 -6.56
CA PHE A 37 3.48 7.65 -6.72
C PHE A 37 2.98 8.06 -8.11
N ASP A 38 3.48 7.44 -9.19
CA ASP A 38 3.07 7.82 -10.55
C ASP A 38 1.61 7.46 -10.85
N LYS A 39 1.15 6.34 -10.27
CA LYS A 39 -0.22 5.84 -10.46
C LYS A 39 -1.21 6.39 -9.44
N ASN A 40 -0.72 7.06 -8.39
CA ASN A 40 -1.51 7.46 -7.24
C ASN A 40 -2.26 6.27 -6.60
N LYS A 41 -1.55 5.17 -6.38
CA LYS A 41 -2.14 3.94 -5.82
C LYS A 41 -1.34 3.43 -4.64
N ILE A 42 -2.03 2.87 -3.66
CA ILE A 42 -1.47 2.08 -2.58
C ILE A 42 -2.02 0.67 -2.73
N TYR A 43 -1.13 -0.28 -2.92
CA TYR A 43 -1.48 -1.70 -2.96
C TYR A 43 -1.27 -2.34 -1.60
N LEU A 44 -2.26 -3.10 -1.14
CA LEU A 44 -2.18 -3.91 0.09
C LEU A 44 -2.39 -5.37 -0.26
N ASN A 45 -1.57 -6.26 0.29
CA ASN A 45 -1.75 -7.68 0.05
C ASN A 45 -3.02 -8.19 0.77
N ASN A 46 -3.90 -8.85 0.00
CA ASN A 46 -5.18 -9.33 0.49
C ASN A 46 -5.08 -10.58 1.39
N GLU A 47 -3.94 -11.28 1.39
CA GLU A 47 -3.75 -12.53 2.14
C GLU A 47 -3.48 -12.34 3.64
N PHE A 48 -3.25 -11.11 4.09
CA PHE A 48 -2.96 -10.80 5.49
C PHE A 48 -4.21 -10.48 6.33
N SER A 49 -4.06 -10.52 7.66
CA SER A 49 -5.13 -10.12 8.59
C SER A 49 -5.47 -8.63 8.44
N ASP A 50 -6.66 -8.23 8.89
CA ASP A 50 -7.08 -6.84 8.84
C ASP A 50 -6.17 -5.92 9.66
N GLU A 51 -5.66 -6.38 10.80
CA GLU A 51 -4.67 -5.63 11.60
C GLU A 51 -3.36 -5.41 10.83
N GLN A 52 -2.86 -6.45 10.14
CA GLN A 52 -1.66 -6.35 9.31
C GLN A 52 -1.86 -5.39 8.13
N LYS A 53 -3.03 -5.43 7.48
CA LYS A 53 -3.40 -4.50 6.40
C LYS A 53 -3.45 -3.06 6.90
N GLN A 54 -3.99 -2.82 8.09
CA GLN A 54 -4.03 -1.49 8.69
C GLN A 54 -2.62 -0.97 9.02
N ALA A 55 -1.78 -1.80 9.63
CA ALA A 55 -0.40 -1.43 9.93
C ALA A 55 0.41 -1.15 8.65
N THR A 56 0.20 -1.95 7.60
CA THR A 56 0.83 -1.77 6.29
C THR A 56 0.35 -0.47 5.63
N LEU A 57 -0.94 -0.16 5.69
CA LEU A 57 -1.46 1.10 5.15
C LEU A 57 -0.81 2.31 5.83
N ILE A 58 -0.64 2.27 7.15
CA ILE A 58 0.08 3.33 7.87
C ILE A 58 1.53 3.44 7.38
N HIS A 59 2.21 2.31 7.19
CA HIS A 59 3.58 2.27 6.66
C HIS A 59 3.70 2.93 5.27
N GLU A 60 2.81 2.58 4.35
CA GLU A 60 2.82 3.16 2.99
C GLU A 60 2.45 4.65 2.99
N VAL A 61 1.53 5.07 3.88
CA VAL A 61 1.21 6.49 4.05
C VAL A 61 2.40 7.28 4.56
N LEU A 62 3.19 6.70 5.48
CA LEU A 62 4.43 7.34 5.96
C LEU A 62 5.45 7.52 4.83
N HIS A 63 5.62 6.52 3.95
CA HIS A 63 6.43 6.70 2.73
C HIS A 63 5.92 7.84 1.86
N GLY A 64 4.59 7.99 1.76
CA GLY A 64 3.97 9.08 1.02
C GLY A 64 4.15 10.48 1.61
N ILE A 65 4.37 10.59 2.93
CA ILE A 65 4.60 11.87 3.62
C ILE A 65 6.07 12.29 3.54
N CYS A 66 7.00 11.33 3.57
CA CYS A 66 8.44 11.58 3.63
C CYS A 66 9.10 11.87 2.27
N ILE A 67 8.34 11.82 1.17
CA ILE A 67 8.76 12.13 -0.22
C ILE A 67 8.14 13.45 -0.67
#